data_AF-A0A2T2UGT0-F1
#
_entry.id   AF-A0A2T2UGT0-F1
#
_cell.length_a   1.000
_cell.length_b   1.000
_cell.length_c   1.000
_cell.angle_alpha   90.00
_cell.angle_beta   90.00
_cell.angle_gamma   90.00
#
_symmetry.space_group_name_H-M   'P 1'
#
loop_
_entity.id
_entity.type
_entity.pdbx_description
1 polymer ?
#
loop_
_entity_poly.entity_id
_entity_poly.type
_entity_poly.pdbx_seq_one_letter_code
_entity_poly.pdbx_strand_id
1 'polypeptide(L)'
;MVLAAALLVALLLPQAAQAQQRQLPARSVVLEPATPDADARRFSSRNRFSPGLRETPARRARLDTSVAAGRRVEDRWWAMDKAKHTGASVLLVLGGQYVFEHKASLERDPALALSLASGAAVGVAKEWYDRWLGPTRYFSVKDLVADALGLLLGAGVVLL
;
A
#
# COMPACT_ATOMS: atom_id res chain seq x y z
N MET A 1 14.16 25.80 6.88
CA MET A 1 13.35 25.83 5.63
C MET A 1 13.43 24.53 4.82
N VAL A 2 14.48 23.71 4.96
CA VAL A 2 14.60 22.39 4.28
C VAL A 2 13.56 21.36 4.75
N LEU A 3 13.08 21.46 6.00
CA LEU A 3 12.01 20.60 6.55
C LEU A 3 10.62 20.83 5.93
N ALA A 4 10.39 21.97 5.25
CA ALA A 4 9.08 22.28 4.69
C ALA A 4 8.82 21.60 3.33
N ALA A 5 9.88 21.30 2.56
CA ALA A 5 9.75 20.69 1.24
C ALA A 5 9.39 19.19 1.31
N ALA A 6 9.94 18.46 2.30
CA ALA A 6 9.59 17.06 2.52
C ALA A 6 8.15 16.86 3.02
N LEU A 7 7.61 17.85 3.77
CA LEU A 7 6.25 17.79 4.29
C LEU A 7 5.19 18.06 3.21
N LEU A 8 5.54 18.80 2.15
CA LEU A 8 4.60 19.19 1.09
C LEU A 8 4.20 18.00 0.20
N VAL A 9 5.11 17.03 -0.01
CA VAL A 9 4.85 15.82 -0.81
C VAL A 9 3.90 14.86 -0.08
N ALA A 10 3.96 14.80 1.25
CA ALA A 10 3.05 13.98 2.06
C ALA A 10 1.59 14.51 2.10
N LEU A 11 1.40 15.80 1.80
CA LEU A 11 0.09 16.48 1.88
C LEU A 11 -0.68 16.51 0.55
N LEU A 12 -0.04 16.13 -0.57
CA LEU A 12 -0.63 16.20 -1.92
C LEU A 12 -1.07 14.84 -2.49
N LEU A 13 -0.87 13.72 -1.78
CA LEU A 13 -1.53 12.47 -2.17
C LEU A 13 -3.02 12.55 -1.85
N PRO A 14 -3.92 12.26 -2.80
CA PRO A 14 -5.33 12.14 -2.50
C PRO A 14 -5.54 11.01 -1.49
N GLN A 15 -5.92 11.39 -0.27
CA GLN A 15 -6.41 10.53 0.81
C GLN A 15 -7.67 9.73 0.43
N ALA A 16 -8.17 9.90 -0.81
CA ALA A 16 -9.36 9.23 -1.34
C ALA A 16 -9.27 7.69 -1.31
N ALA A 17 -8.06 7.11 -1.29
CA ALA A 17 -7.90 5.66 -1.18
C ALA A 17 -8.08 5.12 0.26
N GLN A 18 -8.00 5.95 1.31
CA GLN A 18 -8.13 5.50 2.71
C GLN A 18 -9.54 5.69 3.30
N ALA A 19 -10.40 6.50 2.68
CA ALA A 19 -11.76 6.75 3.18
C ALA A 19 -12.67 5.51 3.07
N GLN A 20 -12.43 4.62 2.11
CA GLN A 20 -13.30 3.47 1.84
C GLN A 20 -13.22 2.37 2.93
N GLN A 21 -12.22 2.42 3.81
CA GLN A 21 -11.99 1.37 4.82
C GLN A 21 -12.50 1.73 6.22
N ARG A 22 -13.01 2.96 6.42
CA ARG A 22 -13.54 3.42 7.72
C ARG A 22 -15.02 3.08 7.98
N GLN A 23 -15.75 2.54 7.00
CA GLN A 23 -17.18 2.29 7.14
C GLN A 23 -17.51 0.79 7.12
N LEU A 24 -17.72 0.22 8.31
CA LEU A 24 -18.80 -0.74 8.54
C LEU A 24 -19.17 -0.73 10.03
N PRO A 25 -20.42 -0.41 10.39
CA PRO A 25 -20.84 -0.14 11.77
C PRO A 25 -20.91 -1.43 12.61
N ALA A 26 -20.47 -1.33 13.86
CA ALA A 26 -20.68 -2.34 14.89
C ALA A 26 -22.19 -2.52 15.15
N ARG A 27 -22.78 -3.56 14.56
CA ARG A 27 -24.17 -3.95 14.83
C ARG A 27 -24.15 -5.01 15.93
N SER A 28 -24.30 -4.58 17.19
CA SER A 28 -24.50 -5.48 18.33
C SER A 28 -25.86 -6.15 18.19
N VAL A 29 -25.88 -7.41 17.76
CA VAL A 29 -27.08 -8.25 17.79
C VAL A 29 -27.12 -8.92 19.17
N VAL A 30 -27.99 -8.43 20.03
CA VAL A 30 -28.41 -9.13 21.26
C VAL A 30 -29.20 -10.37 20.82
N LEU A 31 -28.75 -11.55 21.23
CA LEU A 31 -29.47 -12.80 21.02
C LEU A 31 -30.22 -13.15 22.31
N GLU A 32 -31.55 -13.08 22.28
CA GLU A 32 -32.40 -13.78 23.25
C GLU A 32 -32.37 -15.30 23.00
N PRO A 33 -32.42 -16.15 24.04
CA PRO A 33 -32.46 -17.59 23.86
C PRO A 33 -33.91 -18.10 23.77
N ALA A 34 -34.27 -18.73 22.66
CA ALA A 34 -35.48 -19.54 22.56
C ALA A 34 -35.13 -21.04 22.73
N THR A 35 -35.88 -21.69 23.62
CA THR A 35 -35.82 -23.10 24.04
C THR A 35 -36.17 -24.11 22.92
N PRO A 36 -35.78 -25.38 23.06
CA PRO A 36 -36.01 -26.39 22.02
C PRO A 36 -37.39 -27.02 22.19
N ASP A 37 -38.08 -27.28 21.08
CA ASP A 37 -39.19 -28.23 21.11
C ASP A 37 -39.23 -29.16 19.88
N ALA A 38 -39.72 -30.35 20.18
CA ALA A 38 -39.52 -31.60 19.48
C ALA A 38 -40.48 -31.85 18.31
N ASP A 39 -40.11 -32.88 17.53
CA ASP A 39 -40.94 -33.72 16.67
C ASP A 39 -41.63 -33.12 15.42
N ALA A 40 -41.12 -33.54 14.26
CA ALA A 40 -41.94 -34.26 13.27
C ALA A 40 -41.05 -34.94 12.21
N ARG A 41 -41.13 -36.27 12.15
CA ARG A 41 -40.59 -37.09 11.05
C ARG A 41 -41.68 -37.39 10.01
N ARG A 42 -41.21 -37.52 8.76
CA ARG A 42 -41.84 -38.08 7.53
C ARG A 42 -42.65 -37.10 6.66
N PHE A 43 -42.18 -36.84 5.43
CA PHE A 43 -42.61 -37.60 4.24
C PHE A 43 -41.75 -37.30 2.99
N SER A 44 -41.88 -38.22 2.05
CA SER A 44 -41.13 -38.48 0.81
C SER A 44 -41.14 -37.38 -0.27
N SER A 45 -40.06 -37.40 -1.07
CA SER A 45 -39.95 -37.04 -2.50
C SER A 45 -40.02 -35.57 -2.93
N ARG A 46 -38.90 -35.09 -3.49
CA ARG A 46 -38.78 -34.48 -4.84
C ARG A 46 -37.53 -33.58 -4.90
N ASN A 47 -36.78 -33.74 -5.99
CA ASN A 47 -35.81 -32.83 -6.59
C ASN A 47 -35.19 -31.78 -5.66
N ARG A 48 -34.01 -32.09 -5.12
CA ARG A 48 -33.13 -31.05 -4.59
C ARG A 48 -31.93 -30.92 -5.51
N PHE A 49 -32.06 -29.98 -6.45
CA PHE A 49 -30.94 -29.25 -7.02
C PHE A 49 -29.80 -29.21 -6.01
N SER A 50 -28.62 -29.73 -6.35
CA SER A 50 -27.40 -29.41 -5.64
C SER A 50 -27.27 -27.89 -5.66
N PRO A 51 -27.44 -27.17 -4.53
CA PRO A 51 -27.09 -25.77 -4.52
C PRO A 51 -25.58 -25.79 -4.66
N GLY A 52 -25.09 -25.32 -5.81
CA GLY A 52 -23.67 -25.05 -5.99
C GLY A 52 -23.16 -24.38 -4.73
N LEU A 53 -22.02 -24.87 -4.24
CA LEU A 53 -21.31 -24.35 -3.07
C LEU A 53 -21.20 -22.83 -3.22
N ARG A 54 -22.22 -22.10 -2.75
CA ARG A 54 -22.17 -20.65 -2.58
C ARG A 54 -21.26 -20.48 -1.40
N GLU A 55 -19.96 -20.48 -1.68
CA GLU A 55 -18.95 -20.08 -0.74
C GLU A 55 -19.39 -18.73 -0.19
N THR A 56 -19.75 -18.71 1.09
CA THR A 56 -20.17 -17.48 1.72
C THR A 56 -19.00 -16.50 1.66
N PRO A 57 -19.23 -15.20 1.42
CA PRO A 57 -18.16 -14.20 1.39
C PRO A 57 -17.33 -14.23 2.69
N ALA A 58 -17.96 -14.59 3.81
CA ALA A 58 -17.30 -14.81 5.09
C ALA A 58 -16.30 -15.98 5.10
N ARG A 59 -16.53 -17.05 4.32
CA ARG A 59 -15.61 -18.18 4.20
C ARG A 59 -14.43 -17.86 3.27
N ARG A 60 -14.66 -17.12 2.17
CA ARG A 60 -13.56 -16.56 1.37
C ARG A 60 -12.70 -15.61 2.19
N ALA A 61 -13.31 -14.65 2.87
CA ALA A 61 -12.60 -13.72 3.75
C ALA A 61 -11.78 -14.45 4.82
N ARG A 62 -12.29 -15.54 5.43
CA ARG A 62 -11.51 -16.34 6.40
C ARG A 62 -10.35 -17.11 5.77
N LEU A 63 -10.50 -17.66 4.56
CA LEU A 63 -9.42 -18.34 3.84
C LEU A 63 -8.35 -17.32 3.38
N ASP A 64 -8.77 -16.15 2.91
CA ASP A 64 -7.87 -15.06 2.55
C ASP A 64 -7.10 -14.55 3.78
N THR A 65 -7.76 -14.45 4.94
CA THR A 65 -7.14 -14.04 6.21
C THR A 65 -6.20 -15.11 6.76
N SER A 66 -6.52 -16.40 6.62
CA SER A 66 -5.66 -17.49 7.13
C SER A 66 -4.45 -17.77 6.23
N VAL A 67 -4.57 -17.53 4.92
CA VAL A 67 -3.43 -17.56 3.98
C VAL A 67 -2.53 -16.34 4.15
N ALA A 68 -3.10 -15.16 4.45
CA ALA A 68 -2.34 -13.93 4.71
C ALA A 68 -1.50 -13.99 6.00
N ALA A 69 -1.86 -14.85 6.96
CA ALA A 69 -1.17 -14.94 8.25
C ALA A 69 0.12 -15.79 8.22
N GLY A 70 0.44 -16.48 7.12
CA GLY A 70 1.48 -17.53 7.14
C GLY A 70 2.50 -17.55 6.01
N ARG A 71 2.30 -16.84 4.90
CA ARG A 71 3.30 -16.77 3.83
C ARG A 71 3.89 -15.37 3.78
N ARG A 72 5.15 -15.23 4.21
CA ARG A 72 5.97 -14.10 3.74
C ARG A 72 6.04 -14.24 2.22
N VAL A 73 5.32 -13.40 1.50
CA VAL A 73 5.47 -13.29 0.06
C VAL A 73 6.92 -12.89 -0.18
N GLU A 74 7.66 -13.74 -0.86
CA GLU A 74 9.07 -13.49 -1.14
C GLU A 74 9.21 -12.18 -1.94
N ASP A 75 10.07 -11.30 -1.46
CA ASP A 75 10.36 -10.04 -2.11
C ASP A 75 11.16 -10.30 -3.39
N ARG A 76 10.54 -10.11 -4.56
CA ARG A 76 11.13 -10.44 -5.86
C ARG A 76 11.79 -9.22 -6.49
N TRP A 77 12.97 -9.41 -7.08
CA TRP A 77 13.71 -8.36 -7.79
C TRP A 77 12.96 -7.85 -9.03
N TRP A 78 12.29 -8.74 -9.76
CA TRP A 78 11.56 -8.39 -10.98
C TRP A 78 10.06 -8.38 -10.69
N ALA A 79 9.60 -7.30 -10.07
CA ALA A 79 8.21 -7.12 -9.70
C ALA A 79 7.72 -5.71 -10.04
N MET A 80 6.42 -5.58 -10.31
CA MET A 80 5.73 -4.29 -10.52
C MET A 80 5.98 -3.30 -9.37
N ASP A 81 6.13 -3.83 -8.16
CA ASP A 81 6.49 -3.05 -6.98
C ASP A 81 7.82 -2.28 -7.15
N LYS A 82 8.86 -2.95 -7.65
CA LYS A 82 10.18 -2.33 -7.93
C LYS A 82 10.12 -1.28 -9.03
N ALA A 83 9.28 -1.51 -10.05
CA ALA A 83 9.03 -0.53 -11.10
C ALA A 83 8.34 0.73 -10.54
N LYS A 84 7.41 0.58 -9.59
CA LYS A 84 6.77 1.71 -8.90
C LYS A 84 7.77 2.50 -8.07
N HIS A 85 8.64 1.83 -7.31
CA HIS A 85 9.72 2.46 -6.54
C HIS A 85 10.65 3.28 -7.44
N THR A 86 11.16 2.64 -8.49
CA THR A 86 12.03 3.29 -9.48
C THR A 86 11.33 4.50 -10.11
N GLY A 87 10.10 4.32 -10.61
CA GLY A 87 9.34 5.38 -11.28
C GLY A 87 8.97 6.55 -10.36
N ALA A 88 8.53 6.26 -9.13
CA ALA A 88 8.24 7.29 -8.14
C ALA A 88 9.51 8.09 -7.78
N SER A 89 10.64 7.42 -7.62
CA SER A 89 11.93 8.06 -7.34
C SER A 89 12.42 8.94 -8.51
N VAL A 90 12.25 8.50 -9.77
CA VAL A 90 12.52 9.37 -10.94
C VAL A 90 11.66 10.63 -10.89
N LEU A 91 10.35 10.48 -10.67
CA LEU A 91 9.42 11.62 -10.62
C LEU A 91 9.73 12.58 -9.46
N LEU A 92 10.17 12.06 -8.30
CA LEU A 92 10.62 12.90 -7.19
C LEU A 92 11.84 13.73 -7.56
N VAL A 93 12.81 13.17 -8.29
CA VAL A 93 13.98 13.94 -8.74
C VAL A 93 13.59 14.99 -9.77
N LEU A 94 12.82 14.62 -10.80
CA LEU A 94 12.44 15.57 -11.86
C LEU A 94 11.51 16.68 -11.34
N GLY A 95 10.52 16.31 -10.53
CA GLY A 95 9.61 17.27 -9.91
C GLY A 95 10.31 18.14 -8.88
N GLY A 96 11.18 17.54 -8.06
CA GLY A 96 12.05 18.27 -7.14
C GLY A 96 12.94 19.27 -7.87
N GLN A 97 13.57 18.86 -8.96
CA GLN A 97 14.45 19.69 -9.76
C GLN A 97 13.69 20.89 -10.29
N TYR A 98 12.53 20.65 -10.91
CA TYR A 98 11.68 21.70 -11.42
C TYR A 98 11.30 22.70 -10.31
N VAL A 99 10.85 22.22 -9.15
CA VAL A 99 10.45 23.09 -8.03
C VAL A 99 11.65 23.88 -7.49
N PHE A 100 12.78 23.23 -7.23
CA PHE A 100 13.94 23.89 -6.64
C PHE A 100 14.57 24.90 -7.61
N GLU A 101 14.69 24.56 -8.89
CA GLU A 101 15.28 25.45 -9.90
C GLU A 101 14.32 26.59 -10.29
N HIS A 102 13.04 26.31 -10.53
CA HIS A 102 12.12 27.28 -11.13
C HIS A 102 11.19 27.97 -10.13
N LYS A 103 10.98 27.40 -8.94
CA LYS A 103 10.09 27.98 -7.91
C LYS A 103 10.86 28.50 -6.70
N ALA A 104 11.99 27.88 -6.36
CA ALA A 104 12.90 28.36 -5.33
C ALA A 104 14.10 29.14 -5.91
N SER A 105 14.19 29.26 -7.24
CA SER A 105 15.25 30.00 -7.94
C SER A 105 16.67 29.56 -7.55
N LEU A 106 16.84 28.27 -7.26
CA LEU A 106 18.16 27.71 -6.98
C LEU A 106 18.89 27.43 -8.29
N GLU A 107 20.22 27.53 -8.25
CA GLU A 107 21.06 27.03 -9.34
C GLU A 107 20.86 25.51 -9.53
N ARG A 108 21.14 25.03 -10.74
CA ARG A 108 20.89 23.63 -11.15
C ARG A 108 21.47 22.60 -10.18
N ASP A 109 22.73 22.78 -9.80
CA ASP A 109 23.47 21.81 -8.99
C ASP A 109 22.93 21.70 -7.54
N PRO A 110 22.69 22.81 -6.79
CA PRO A 110 22.03 22.72 -5.49
C PRO A 110 20.56 22.25 -5.59
N ALA A 111 19.84 22.59 -6.67
CA ALA A 111 18.51 22.06 -6.92
C ALA A 111 18.54 20.52 -7.09
N LEU A 112 19.52 19.99 -7.82
CA LEU A 112 19.66 18.55 -8.04
C LEU A 112 20.05 17.83 -6.76
N ALA A 113 20.98 18.40 -6.00
CA ALA A 113 21.37 17.86 -4.70
C ALA A 113 20.18 17.77 -3.73
N LEU A 114 19.36 18.82 -3.65
CA LEU A 114 18.16 18.81 -2.81
C LEU A 114 17.10 17.84 -3.31
N SER A 115 16.93 17.70 -4.62
CA SER A 115 16.00 16.74 -5.23
C SER A 115 16.38 15.30 -4.87
N LEU A 116 17.66 14.96 -5.03
CA LEU A 116 18.20 13.65 -4.68
C LEU A 116 18.10 13.37 -3.18
N ALA A 117 18.47 14.34 -2.34
CA ALA A 117 18.38 14.21 -0.89
C ALA A 117 16.93 14.01 -0.43
N SER A 118 15.98 14.76 -1.01
CA SER A 118 14.56 14.64 -0.71
C SER A 118 14.02 13.28 -1.13
N GLY A 119 14.34 12.83 -2.35
CA GLY A 119 13.93 11.52 -2.86
C GLY A 119 14.50 10.37 -2.01
N ALA A 120 15.79 10.42 -1.66
CA ALA A 120 16.42 9.43 -0.79
C ALA A 120 15.77 9.38 0.60
N ALA A 121 15.46 10.55 1.18
CA ALA A 121 14.77 10.64 2.46
C ALA A 121 13.38 10.00 2.39
N VAL A 122 12.63 10.21 1.30
CA VAL A 122 11.31 9.58 1.09
C VAL A 122 11.43 8.06 1.01
N GLY A 123 12.39 7.52 0.23
CA GLY A 123 12.61 6.07 0.13
C GLY A 123 12.95 5.43 1.48
N VAL A 124 13.93 6.00 2.21
CA VAL A 124 14.30 5.51 3.56
C VAL A 124 13.13 5.62 4.54
N ALA A 125 12.41 6.74 4.53
CA ALA A 125 11.27 6.94 5.42
C ALA A 125 10.14 5.95 5.14
N LYS A 126 9.91 5.60 3.87
CA LYS A 126 8.90 4.61 3.47
C LYS A 126 9.28 3.21 3.97
N GLU A 127 10.52 2.77 3.77
CA GLU A 127 10.96 1.46 4.28
C GLU A 127 10.98 1.40 5.82
N TRP A 128 11.34 2.51 6.47
CA TRP A 128 11.23 2.63 7.92
C TRP A 128 9.77 2.52 8.38
N TYR A 129 8.86 3.24 7.71
CA TYR A 129 7.44 3.13 7.97
C TYR A 129 6.95 1.69 7.79
N ASP A 130 7.30 1.01 6.71
CA ASP A 130 6.86 -0.37 6.43
C ASP A 130 7.34 -1.35 7.50
N ARG A 131 8.55 -1.14 8.03
CA ARG A 131 9.08 -1.93 9.14
C ARG A 131 8.29 -1.80 10.44
N TRP A 132 7.91 -0.58 10.81
CA TRP A 132 7.38 -0.28 12.15
C TRP A 132 5.86 -0.11 12.20
N LEU A 133 5.29 0.45 11.14
CA LEU A 133 3.90 0.91 11.07
C LEU A 133 3.12 0.25 9.92
N GLY A 134 3.82 -0.23 8.88
CA GLY A 134 3.21 -0.93 7.75
C GLY A 134 2.65 -2.32 8.09
N PRO A 135 1.74 -2.83 7.24
CA PRO A 135 1.04 -4.09 7.45
C PRO A 135 1.94 -5.32 7.37
N THR A 136 3.03 -5.24 6.59
CA THR A 136 3.98 -6.35 6.41
C THR A 136 5.05 -6.41 7.49
N ARG A 137 5.26 -5.31 8.25
CA ARG A 137 6.32 -5.16 9.27
C ARG A 137 7.72 -5.52 8.75
N TYR A 138 7.97 -5.24 7.46
CA TYR A 138 9.18 -5.65 6.75
C TYR A 138 9.87 -4.44 6.14
N PHE A 139 11.20 -4.42 6.25
CA PHE A 139 12.07 -3.43 5.59
C PHE A 139 12.66 -4.09 4.35
N SER A 140 12.43 -3.53 3.18
CA SER A 140 12.86 -4.08 1.91
C SER A 140 14.10 -3.36 1.38
N VAL A 141 15.25 -4.04 1.47
CA VAL A 141 16.49 -3.54 0.86
C VAL A 141 16.36 -3.46 -0.66
N LYS A 142 15.56 -4.35 -1.29
CA LYS A 142 15.37 -4.35 -2.74
C LYS A 142 14.58 -3.14 -3.21
N ASP A 143 13.64 -2.67 -2.41
CA ASP A 143 12.91 -1.42 -2.68
C ASP A 143 13.83 -0.21 -2.53
N LEU A 144 14.68 -0.18 -1.51
CA LEU A 144 15.68 0.88 -1.37
C LEU A 144 16.66 0.92 -2.56
N VAL A 145 17.06 -0.24 -3.09
CA VAL A 145 17.87 -0.33 -4.31
C VAL A 145 17.10 0.18 -5.52
N ALA A 146 15.81 -0.18 -5.67
CA ALA A 146 14.97 0.32 -6.75
C ALA A 146 14.79 1.85 -6.68
N ASP A 147 14.64 2.41 -5.47
CA ASP A 147 14.61 3.85 -5.25
C ASP A 147 15.92 4.51 -5.67
N ALA A 148 17.06 4.00 -5.21
CA ALA A 148 18.38 4.50 -5.60
C ALA A 148 18.57 4.49 -7.14
N LEU A 149 18.12 3.43 -7.80
CA LEU A 149 18.16 3.31 -9.25
C LEU A 149 17.30 4.39 -9.94
N GLY A 150 16.11 4.65 -9.41
CA GLY A 150 15.24 5.73 -9.87
C GLY A 150 15.84 7.12 -9.65
N LEU A 151 16.47 7.35 -8.50
CA LEU A 151 17.16 8.62 -8.21
C LEU A 151 18.30 8.88 -9.22
N LEU A 152 19.11 7.86 -9.49
CA LEU A 152 20.20 7.96 -10.47
C LEU A 152 19.70 8.20 -11.89
N LEU A 153 18.61 7.53 -12.31
CA LEU A 153 17.99 7.77 -13.60
C LEU A 153 17.44 9.20 -13.71
N GLY A 154 16.75 9.68 -12.68
CA GLY A 154 16.27 11.05 -12.62
C GLY A 154 17.41 12.07 -12.72
N ALA A 155 18.51 11.86 -11.98
CA ALA A 155 19.70 12.70 -12.08
C ALA A 155 20.31 12.67 -13.49
N GLY A 156 20.40 11.49 -14.10
CA GLY A 156 20.90 11.34 -15.47
C GLY A 156 20.11 12.19 -16.46
N VAL A 157 18.78 12.20 -16.36
CA VAL A 157 17.91 13.05 -17.19
C VAL A 157 18.17 14.54 -16.96
N VAL A 158 18.43 14.98 -15.73
CA VAL A 158 18.72 16.39 -15.42
C VAL A 158 20.11 16.82 -15.93
N LEU A 159 21.07 15.90 -16.02
CA LEU A 159 22.45 16.17 -16.39
C LEU A 159 22.73 16.09 -17.90
N LEU A 160 21.84 15.45 -18.67
CA LEU A 160 21.88 15.35 -20.14
C LEU A 160 21.43 16.65 -20.81
#